data_AF-A0A8X6W1J9-F1
#
_entry.id   AF-A0A8X6W1J9-F1
#
_cell.length_a   1.000
_cell.length_b   1.000
_cell.length_c   1.000
_cell.angle_alpha   90.00
_cell.angle_beta   90.00
_cell.angle_gamma   90.00
#
_symmetry.space_group_name_H-M   'P 1'
#
loop_
_entity.id
_entity.type
_entity.pdbx_description
1 polymer ?
#
loop_
_entity_poly.entity_id
_entity_poly.type
_entity_poly.pdbx_seq_one_letter_code
_entity_poly.pdbx_strand_id
1 'polypeptide(L)'
;MYKNALKEDLIRVVENLDGTVESTDTIVKLKTKIENSSTFESDPDFVKTLIQNCIDERVSRNEREVTLEKQKIKLAKLQLAKLEKEVELQRVKNKALSLNPAAKVEEKQFETLHKETATHIGIREAEDWFRPIDLAKECDIYISSRSGSHKEIPITYGYTQDPFKNRS
;
A
#
# COMPACT_ATOMS: atom_id res chain seq x y z
N MET A 1 21.10 46.93 3.90
CA MET A 1 19.75 46.51 4.31
C MET A 1 19.37 45.21 3.63
N TYR A 2 19.06 44.20 4.44
CA TYR A 2 18.52 42.88 4.09
C TYR A 2 19.36 42.07 3.08
N LYS A 3 20.52 41.55 3.52
CA LYS A 3 21.31 40.62 2.69
C LYS A 3 20.49 39.32 2.52
N ASN A 4 20.36 38.84 1.28
CA ASN A 4 19.67 37.59 0.91
C ASN A 4 18.13 37.61 0.89
N ALA A 5 17.49 38.78 1.09
CA ALA A 5 16.06 38.92 0.85
C ALA A 5 15.75 38.83 -0.65
N LEU A 6 14.85 37.94 -1.03
CA LEU A 6 14.30 37.83 -2.39
C LEU A 6 13.03 38.66 -2.51
N LYS A 7 12.57 38.86 -3.75
CA LYS A 7 11.32 39.58 -4.04
C LYS A 7 10.14 39.00 -3.25
N GLU A 8 10.03 37.69 -3.18
CA GLU A 8 8.95 37.01 -2.44
C GLU A 8 8.95 37.27 -0.93
N ASP A 9 10.11 37.40 -0.28
CA ASP A 9 10.15 37.71 1.15
C ASP A 9 9.66 39.14 1.39
N LEU A 10 10.09 40.07 0.52
CA LEU A 10 9.70 41.47 0.62
C LEU A 10 8.22 41.67 0.34
N ILE A 11 7.64 40.90 -0.58
CA ILE A 11 6.19 40.88 -0.82
C ILE A 11 5.46 40.48 0.46
N ARG A 12 5.85 39.36 1.08
CA ARG A 12 5.22 38.90 2.33
C ARG A 12 5.37 39.92 3.45
N VAL A 13 6.52 40.58 3.55
CA VAL A 13 6.75 41.61 4.56
C VAL A 13 5.83 42.80 4.32
N VAL A 14 5.69 43.28 3.08
CA VAL A 14 4.75 44.37 2.76
C VAL A 14 3.32 43.97 3.09
N GLU A 15 2.90 42.75 2.75
CA GLU A 15 1.57 42.22 3.08
C GLU A 15 1.34 42.14 4.60
N ASN A 16 2.35 41.71 5.37
CA ASN A 16 2.29 41.68 6.85
C ASN A 16 2.25 43.07 7.50
N LEU A 17 2.68 44.10 6.77
CA LEU A 17 2.60 45.51 7.19
C LEU A 17 1.33 46.19 6.68
N ASP A 18 0.33 45.42 6.24
CA ASP A 18 -0.92 45.88 5.62
C ASP A 18 -0.71 46.79 4.39
N GLY A 19 0.45 46.64 3.73
CA GLY A 19 0.79 47.36 2.52
C GLY A 19 0.25 46.68 1.25
N THR A 20 -0.04 47.48 0.22
CA THR A 20 -0.47 46.95 -1.08
C THR A 20 0.73 46.57 -1.94
N VAL A 21 0.66 45.38 -2.55
CA VAL A 21 1.67 44.89 -3.50
C VAL A 21 1.07 44.82 -4.90
N GLU A 22 1.71 45.49 -5.85
CA GLU A 22 1.38 45.37 -7.27
C GLU A 22 2.29 44.34 -7.94
N SER A 23 1.79 43.63 -8.95
CA SER A 23 2.57 42.66 -9.72
C SER A 23 3.82 43.29 -10.38
N THR A 24 3.75 44.58 -10.71
CA THR A 24 4.84 45.37 -11.30
C THR A 24 5.86 45.89 -10.29
N ASP A 25 5.62 45.70 -8.99
CA ASP A 25 6.52 46.20 -7.96
C ASP A 25 7.90 45.54 -8.07
N THR A 26 8.93 46.39 -8.13
CA THR A 26 10.33 45.96 -8.12
C THR A 26 10.83 45.83 -6.70
N ILE A 27 11.92 45.09 -6.49
CA ILE A 27 12.57 44.96 -5.17
C ILE A 27 12.85 46.34 -4.55
N VAL A 28 13.26 47.32 -5.35
CA VAL A 28 13.52 48.69 -4.88
C VAL A 28 12.23 49.34 -4.38
N LYS A 29 11.14 49.28 -5.16
CA LYS A 29 9.83 49.82 -4.74
C LYS A 29 9.32 49.16 -3.45
N LEU A 30 9.46 47.84 -3.33
CA LEU A 30 9.05 47.10 -2.13
C LEU A 30 9.84 47.53 -0.90
N LYS A 31 11.16 47.72 -1.02
CA LYS A 31 12.00 48.24 0.08
C LYS A 31 11.55 49.63 0.52
N THR A 32 11.29 50.52 -0.45
CA THR A 32 10.78 51.87 -0.15
C THR A 32 9.42 51.82 0.55
N LYS A 33 8.50 50.92 0.14
CA LYS A 33 7.21 50.74 0.82
C LYS A 33 7.37 50.28 2.27
N ILE A 34 8.31 49.38 2.53
CA ILE A 34 8.62 48.91 3.90
C ILE A 34 9.20 50.05 4.74
N GLU A 35 10.19 50.77 4.19
CA GLU A 35 10.88 51.87 4.88
C GLU A 35 9.94 53.05 5.20
N ASN A 36 8.93 53.29 4.37
CA ASN A 36 7.92 54.34 4.59
C ASN A 36 6.71 53.86 5.41
N SER A 37 6.72 52.63 5.93
CA SER A 37 5.60 52.13 6.74
C SER A 37 5.63 52.73 8.15
N SER A 38 4.46 53.03 8.72
CA SER A 38 4.34 53.54 10.09
C SER A 38 4.94 52.59 11.13
N THR A 39 4.87 51.29 10.87
CA THR A 39 5.47 50.24 11.70
C THR A 39 7.00 50.30 11.67
N PHE A 40 7.60 50.61 10.52
CA PHE A 40 9.05 50.78 10.41
C PHE A 40 9.53 52.05 11.12
N GLU A 41 8.76 53.13 11.07
CA GLU A 41 9.06 54.35 11.83
C GLU A 41 8.97 54.12 13.35
N SER A 42 7.99 53.32 13.78
CA SER A 42 7.74 53.06 15.21
C SER A 42 8.73 52.04 15.80
N ASP A 43 8.98 50.94 15.09
CA ASP A 43 9.89 49.87 15.52
C ASP A 43 10.66 49.27 14.33
N PRO A 44 11.81 49.85 13.98
CA PRO A 44 12.66 49.34 12.90
C PRO A 44 13.20 47.93 13.16
N ASP A 45 13.38 47.54 14.43
CA ASP A 45 13.99 46.25 14.79
C ASP A 45 12.96 45.11 14.71
N PHE A 46 11.70 45.39 15.02
CA PHE A 46 10.59 44.49 14.70
C PHE A 46 10.55 44.18 13.20
N VAL A 47 10.62 45.19 12.34
CA VAL A 47 10.54 44.99 10.89
C VAL A 47 11.77 44.20 10.37
N LYS A 48 12.96 44.43 10.92
CA LYS A 48 14.14 43.61 10.60
C LYS A 48 13.93 42.14 11.00
N THR A 49 13.38 41.90 12.19
CA THR A 49 13.03 40.56 12.68
C THR A 49 11.99 39.89 11.77
N LEU A 50 10.96 40.62 11.35
CA LEU A 50 9.94 40.14 10.44
C LEU A 50 10.52 39.73 9.08
N ILE A 51 11.43 40.54 8.54
CA ILE A 51 12.15 40.22 7.29
C ILE A 51 13.02 38.98 7.48
N GLN A 52 13.74 38.87 8.59
CA GLN A 52 14.58 37.72 8.88
C GLN A 52 13.75 36.44 9.00
N ASN A 53 12.61 36.48 9.70
CA ASN A 53 11.69 35.35 9.80
C ASN A 53 11.17 34.91 8.43
N CYS A 54 10.79 35.84 7.56
CA CYS A 54 10.36 35.52 6.20
C CYS A 54 11.46 34.80 5.39
N ILE A 55 12.72 35.25 5.52
CA ILE A 55 13.89 34.61 4.90
C ILE A 55 14.10 33.21 5.46
N ASP A 56 14.09 33.06 6.77
CA ASP A 56 14.36 31.79 7.46
C ASP A 56 13.26 30.76 7.16
N GLU A 57 12.01 31.19 7.12
CA GLU A 57 10.88 30.34 6.72
C GLU A 57 11.04 29.81 5.30
N ARG A 58 11.45 30.65 4.34
CA ARG A 58 11.72 30.22 2.97
C ARG A 58 12.88 29.22 2.93
N VAL A 59 14.00 29.54 3.58
CA VAL A 59 15.19 28.66 3.60
C VAL A 59 14.81 27.29 4.18
N SER A 60 14.12 27.27 5.32
CA SER A 60 13.66 26.05 5.97
C SER A 60 12.67 25.27 5.11
N ARG A 61 11.76 25.95 4.38
CA ARG A 61 10.85 25.32 3.43
C ARG A 61 11.61 24.63 2.28
N ASN A 62 12.58 25.32 1.68
CA ASN A 62 13.39 24.78 0.60
C ASN A 62 14.22 23.58 1.06
N GLU A 63 14.78 23.62 2.27
CA GLU A 63 15.52 22.48 2.85
C GLU A 63 14.63 21.25 3.05
N ARG A 64 13.39 21.45 3.55
CA ARG A 64 12.41 20.37 3.67
C ARG A 64 12.04 19.79 2.32
N GLU A 65 11.83 20.63 1.31
CA GLU A 65 11.50 20.21 -0.06
C GLU A 65 12.63 19.38 -0.68
N VAL A 66 13.88 19.85 -0.59
CA VAL A 66 15.06 19.12 -1.05
C VAL A 66 15.19 17.76 -0.34
N THR A 67 14.91 17.71 0.97
CA THR A 67 14.98 16.47 1.74
C THR A 67 13.90 15.47 1.29
N LEU A 68 12.67 15.95 1.11
CA LEU A 68 11.55 15.15 0.65
C LEU A 68 11.79 14.61 -0.76
N GLU A 69 12.35 15.43 -1.65
CA GLU A 69 12.68 15.01 -3.02
C GLU A 69 13.78 13.93 -3.03
N LYS A 70 14.82 14.09 -2.20
CA LYS A 70 15.84 13.04 -2.01
C LYS A 70 15.23 11.72 -1.52
N GLN A 71 14.27 11.77 -0.59
CA GLN A 71 13.57 10.58 -0.10
C GLN A 71 12.73 9.92 -1.20
N LYS A 72 11.98 10.70 -1.98
CA LYS A 72 11.21 10.19 -3.14
C LYS A 72 12.12 9.49 -4.16
N ILE A 73 13.25 10.11 -4.51
CA ILE A 73 14.22 9.52 -5.43
C ILE A 73 14.77 8.20 -4.89
N LYS A 74 15.09 8.13 -3.59
CA LYS A 74 15.58 6.89 -2.96
C LYS A 74 14.53 5.78 -3.00
N LEU A 75 13.28 6.11 -2.72
CA LEU A 75 12.16 5.17 -2.78
C LEU A 75 11.91 4.67 -4.20
N ALA A 76 11.89 5.57 -5.19
CA ALA A 76 11.72 5.22 -6.59
C ALA A 76 12.85 4.30 -7.09
N LYS A 77 14.10 4.57 -6.71
CA LYS A 77 15.25 3.69 -7.02
C LYS A 77 15.08 2.29 -6.43
N LEU A 78 14.58 2.18 -5.20
CA LEU A 78 14.35 0.89 -4.56
C LEU A 78 13.21 0.11 -5.24
N GLN A 79 12.14 0.80 -5.63
CA GLN A 79 11.03 0.19 -6.38
C GLN A 79 11.50 -0.31 -7.75
N LEU A 80 12.31 0.49 -8.46
CA LEU A 80 12.90 0.10 -9.74
C LEU A 80 13.77 -1.15 -9.59
N ALA A 81 14.66 -1.18 -8.59
CA ALA A 81 15.50 -2.36 -8.33
C ALA A 81 14.67 -3.62 -8.01
N LYS A 82 13.54 -3.48 -7.29
CA LYS A 82 12.61 -4.59 -7.03
C LYS A 82 11.96 -5.10 -8.31
N LEU A 83 11.49 -4.20 -9.18
CA LEU A 83 10.88 -4.56 -10.46
C LEU A 83 11.88 -5.22 -11.41
N GLU A 84 13.11 -4.73 -11.49
CA GLU A 84 14.17 -5.35 -12.28
C GLU A 84 14.45 -6.79 -11.84
N LYS A 85 14.49 -7.04 -10.53
CA LYS A 85 14.66 -8.41 -9.98
C LYS A 85 13.47 -9.31 -10.28
N GLU A 86 12.24 -8.81 -10.23
CA GLU A 86 11.05 -9.58 -10.60
C GLU A 86 11.05 -9.94 -12.09
N VAL A 87 11.40 -8.98 -12.96
CA VAL A 87 11.53 -9.23 -14.41
C VAL A 87 12.59 -10.29 -14.68
N GLU A 88 13.75 -10.21 -14.02
CA GLU A 88 14.80 -11.21 -14.18
C GLU A 88 14.38 -12.59 -13.65
N LEU A 89 13.67 -12.64 -12.52
CA LEU A 89 13.12 -13.88 -11.98
C LEU A 89 12.14 -14.53 -12.95
N GLN A 90 11.23 -13.75 -13.55
CA GLN A 90 10.30 -14.24 -14.56
C GLN A 90 11.02 -14.72 -15.82
N ARG A 91 12.08 -14.02 -16.26
CA ARG A 91 12.92 -14.48 -17.37
C ARG A 91 13.57 -15.83 -17.07
N VAL A 92 14.16 -15.99 -15.90
CA VAL A 92 14.78 -17.26 -15.47
C VAL A 92 13.74 -18.37 -15.38
N LYS A 93 12.56 -18.11 -14.79
CA LYS A 93 11.44 -19.07 -14.72
C LYS A 93 10.99 -19.50 -16.12
N ASN A 94 10.75 -18.55 -17.02
CA ASN A 94 10.33 -18.85 -18.40
C ASN A 94 11.41 -19.64 -19.17
N LYS A 95 12.68 -19.30 -18.97
CA LYS A 95 13.80 -20.05 -19.55
C LYS A 95 13.88 -21.48 -19.00
N ALA A 96 13.71 -21.67 -17.69
CA ALA A 96 13.69 -23.00 -17.07
C ALA A 96 12.52 -23.85 -17.58
N LEU A 97 11.31 -23.28 -17.66
CA LEU A 97 10.12 -23.95 -18.22
C LEU A 97 10.26 -24.26 -19.71
N SER A 98 11.05 -23.47 -20.46
CA SER A 98 11.36 -23.73 -21.87
C SER A 98 12.40 -24.82 -22.04
N LEU A 99 13.36 -24.94 -21.11
CA LEU A 99 14.43 -25.95 -21.16
C LEU A 99 14.00 -27.30 -20.58
N ASN A 100 12.91 -27.34 -19.80
CA ASN A 100 12.39 -28.56 -19.18
C ASN A 100 10.86 -28.63 -19.29
N PRO A 101 10.29 -29.06 -20.44
CA PRO A 101 8.85 -29.15 -20.63
C PRO A 101 8.16 -30.14 -19.67
N ALA A 102 8.90 -31.05 -19.02
CA ALA A 102 8.38 -31.95 -17.98
C ALA A 102 8.00 -31.22 -16.68
N ALA A 103 8.73 -30.16 -16.29
CA ALA A 103 8.39 -29.36 -15.11
C ALA A 103 7.09 -28.54 -15.30
N LYS A 104 6.78 -28.18 -16.56
CA LYS A 104 5.54 -27.51 -16.97
C LYS A 104 4.33 -28.44 -16.87
N VAL A 105 4.56 -29.75 -16.97
CA VAL A 105 3.56 -30.80 -16.79
C VAL A 105 3.36 -31.07 -15.29
N GLU A 106 4.43 -31.14 -14.49
CA GLU A 106 4.32 -31.35 -13.03
C GLU A 106 3.60 -30.21 -12.30
N GLU A 107 3.91 -28.94 -12.55
CA GLU A 107 3.26 -27.81 -11.86
C GLU A 107 1.74 -27.74 -12.17
N LYS A 108 1.38 -28.01 -13.42
CA LYS A 108 -0.01 -28.09 -13.86
C LYS A 108 -0.71 -29.35 -13.33
N GLN A 109 0.03 -30.45 -13.17
CA GLN A 109 -0.45 -31.67 -12.52
C GLN A 109 -0.67 -31.45 -11.03
N PHE A 110 0.20 -30.74 -10.31
CA PHE A 110 0.03 -30.42 -8.88
C PHE A 110 -1.18 -29.50 -8.65
N GLU A 111 -1.38 -28.48 -9.49
CA GLU A 111 -2.56 -27.60 -9.39
C GLU A 111 -3.87 -28.34 -9.70
N THR A 112 -3.84 -29.29 -10.66
CA THR A 112 -4.97 -30.16 -10.99
C THR A 112 -5.22 -31.19 -9.89
N LEU A 113 -4.17 -31.82 -9.35
CA LEU A 113 -4.24 -32.75 -8.23
C LEU A 113 -4.84 -32.07 -6.99
N HIS A 114 -4.50 -30.81 -6.70
CA HIS A 114 -5.08 -30.09 -5.57
C HIS A 114 -6.57 -29.79 -5.75
N LYS A 115 -7.00 -29.44 -6.97
CA LYS A 115 -8.43 -29.25 -7.29
C LYS A 115 -9.21 -30.56 -7.26
N GLU A 116 -8.58 -31.65 -7.70
CA GLU A 116 -9.17 -32.99 -7.76
C GLU A 116 -9.21 -33.67 -6.37
N THR A 117 -8.18 -33.48 -5.53
CA THR A 117 -8.21 -33.93 -4.13
C THR A 117 -9.21 -33.13 -3.30
N ALA A 118 -9.38 -31.82 -3.57
CA ALA A 118 -10.38 -30.99 -2.88
C ALA A 118 -11.84 -31.41 -3.12
N THR A 119 -12.16 -32.08 -4.23
CA THR A 119 -13.50 -32.66 -4.49
C THR A 119 -13.69 -34.05 -3.87
N HIS A 120 -12.63 -34.59 -3.26
CA HIS A 120 -12.53 -35.98 -2.81
C HIS A 120 -12.10 -36.16 -1.35
N ILE A 121 -11.86 -35.09 -0.58
CA ILE A 121 -11.70 -35.21 0.88
C ILE A 121 -13.03 -35.69 1.45
N GLY A 122 -13.06 -36.97 1.79
CA GLY A 122 -14.24 -37.67 2.24
C GLY A 122 -14.58 -37.45 3.70
N ILE A 123 -15.79 -37.84 4.08
CA ILE A 123 -16.21 -37.93 5.48
C ILE A 123 -15.99 -39.38 5.92
N ARG A 124 -15.28 -39.58 7.03
CA ARG A 124 -14.98 -40.90 7.59
C ARG A 124 -16.11 -41.33 8.50
N GLU A 125 -16.70 -42.50 8.24
CA GLU A 125 -17.69 -43.12 9.12
C GLU A 125 -17.19 -44.51 9.51
N ALA A 126 -17.09 -44.79 10.82
CA ALA A 126 -16.47 -46.00 11.37
C ALA A 126 -15.06 -46.28 10.80
N GLU A 127 -14.91 -47.26 9.91
CA GLU A 127 -13.63 -47.70 9.35
C GLU A 127 -13.39 -47.29 7.88
N ASP A 128 -14.39 -46.70 7.20
CA ASP A 128 -14.33 -46.38 5.76
C ASP A 128 -14.48 -44.87 5.44
N TRP A 129 -14.00 -44.46 4.26
CA TRP A 129 -14.02 -43.07 3.76
C TRP A 129 -15.01 -42.89 2.61
N PHE A 130 -15.98 -41.99 2.76
CA PHE A 130 -16.92 -41.67 1.68
C PHE A 130 -16.50 -40.42 0.91
N ARG A 131 -16.41 -40.52 -0.41
CA ARG A 131 -16.31 -39.32 -1.25
C ARG A 131 -17.59 -38.49 -1.10
N PRO A 132 -17.51 -37.14 -1.13
CA PRO A 132 -18.67 -36.27 -0.91
C PRO A 132 -19.89 -36.58 -1.78
N ILE A 133 -19.67 -37.02 -3.02
CA ILE A 133 -20.73 -37.36 -3.97
C ILE A 133 -21.40 -38.71 -3.69
N ASP A 134 -20.70 -39.63 -3.05
CA ASP A 134 -21.20 -40.98 -2.78
C ASP A 134 -21.96 -40.99 -1.44
N LEU A 135 -21.48 -40.19 -0.47
CA LEU A 135 -22.25 -39.89 0.74
C LEU A 135 -23.60 -39.23 0.42
N ALA A 136 -23.63 -38.27 -0.51
CA ALA A 136 -24.85 -37.59 -0.91
C ALA A 136 -25.92 -38.56 -1.45
N LYS A 137 -25.50 -39.57 -2.23
CA LYS A 137 -26.41 -40.59 -2.77
C LYS A 137 -26.95 -41.52 -1.69
N GLU A 138 -26.11 -41.91 -0.73
CA GLU A 138 -26.57 -42.73 0.39
C GLU A 138 -27.54 -41.98 1.30
N CYS A 139 -27.27 -40.70 1.56
CA CYS A 139 -28.22 -39.82 2.24
C CYS A 139 -29.56 -39.74 1.48
N ASP A 140 -29.54 -39.60 0.15
CA ASP A 140 -30.75 -39.55 -0.67
C ASP A 140 -31.53 -40.87 -0.63
N ILE A 141 -30.86 -42.02 -0.67
CA ILE A 141 -31.49 -43.35 -0.55
C ILE A 141 -32.09 -43.55 0.84
N TYR A 142 -31.36 -43.15 1.89
CA TYR A 142 -31.83 -43.23 3.26
C TYR A 142 -33.05 -42.34 3.50
N ILE A 143 -33.05 -41.12 2.98
CA ILE A 143 -34.17 -40.18 3.06
C ILE A 143 -35.37 -40.71 2.25
N SER A 144 -35.12 -41.22 1.05
CA SER A 144 -36.17 -41.76 0.16
C SER A 144 -36.84 -43.00 0.74
N SER A 145 -36.07 -43.90 1.35
CA SER A 145 -36.57 -45.12 2.00
C SER A 145 -37.34 -44.85 3.30
N ARG A 146 -37.13 -43.68 3.92
CA ARG A 146 -37.83 -43.24 5.13
C ARG A 146 -39.02 -42.30 4.91
N SER A 147 -39.32 -41.92 3.68
CA SER A 147 -40.42 -41.00 3.34
C SER A 147 -41.84 -41.57 3.55
N GLY A 148 -42.00 -42.60 4.39
CA GLY A 148 -43.28 -43.15 4.84
C GLY A 148 -43.70 -42.80 6.28
N SER A 149 -42.80 -42.36 7.19
CA SER A 149 -43.21 -42.04 8.58
C SER A 149 -42.16 -41.29 9.44
N HIS A 150 -42.33 -39.96 9.58
CA HIS A 150 -42.09 -39.07 10.76
C HIS A 150 -40.70 -39.00 11.45
N LYS A 151 -40.14 -37.90 11.99
CA LYS A 151 -40.39 -36.45 12.21
C LYS A 151 -39.02 -35.74 12.15
N GLU A 152 -38.97 -34.43 11.88
CA GLU A 152 -37.72 -33.62 11.89
C GLU A 152 -36.92 -33.80 13.20
N ILE A 153 -35.60 -33.99 13.08
CA ILE A 153 -34.65 -34.04 14.22
C ILE A 153 -33.60 -32.94 14.00
N PRO A 154 -33.31 -32.08 14.99
CA PRO A 154 -32.45 -30.92 14.82
C PRO A 154 -30.96 -31.29 14.77
N ILE A 155 -30.19 -30.53 13.99
CA ILE A 155 -28.78 -30.77 13.67
C ILE A 155 -27.87 -30.28 14.81
N THR A 156 -26.91 -31.10 15.25
CA THR A 156 -25.78 -30.67 16.11
C THR A 156 -24.45 -31.31 15.63
N TYR A 157 -23.36 -30.52 15.59
CA TYR A 157 -22.05 -30.84 14.97
C TYR A 157 -21.05 -31.48 15.95
N GLY A 158 -20.13 -32.37 15.49
CA GLY A 158 -19.03 -32.93 16.32
C GLY A 158 -17.89 -33.63 15.55
N TYR A 159 -16.65 -33.50 16.03
CA TYR A 159 -15.33 -33.68 15.37
C TYR A 159 -14.55 -34.98 15.75
N THR A 160 -13.74 -35.51 14.81
CA THR A 160 -12.35 -36.13 14.93
C THR A 160 -12.04 -37.51 15.55
N GLN A 161 -11.20 -38.34 14.87
CA GLN A 161 -9.75 -38.63 15.15
C GLN A 161 -9.13 -39.81 14.30
N ASP A 162 -7.78 -39.89 14.29
CA ASP A 162 -6.75 -40.31 13.29
C ASP A 162 -6.59 -41.82 12.89
N PRO A 163 -6.05 -42.19 11.69
CA PRO A 163 -5.92 -43.59 11.21
C PRO A 163 -4.51 -44.23 11.27
N PHE A 164 -3.51 -43.68 11.96
CA PHE A 164 -2.13 -44.22 11.97
C PHE A 164 -1.88 -45.50 12.82
N LYS A 165 -2.83 -46.43 12.94
CA LYS A 165 -2.63 -47.67 13.72
C LYS A 165 -2.45 -48.88 12.81
N ASN A 166 -1.17 -49.19 12.57
CA ASN A 166 -0.61 -50.54 12.38
C ASN A 166 -0.50 -51.08 10.94
N ARG A 167 0.68 -50.82 10.36
CA ARG A 167 1.43 -51.76 9.50
C ARG A 167 1.84 -53.00 10.31
N SER A 168 1.91 -54.17 9.68
CA SER A 168 2.97 -55.20 9.82
C SER A 168 2.83 -56.22 8.70
#